data_AF-A0A834I6G1-F1
#
_entry.id   AF-A0A834I6G1-F1
#
_cell.length_a   1.000
_cell.length_b   1.000
_cell.length_c   1.000
_cell.angle_alpha   90.00
_cell.angle_beta   90.00
_cell.angle_gamma   90.00
#
_symmetry.space_group_name_H-M   'P 1'
#
loop_
_entity.id
_entity.type
_entity.pdbx_description
1 polymer ?
#
loop_
_entity_poly.entity_id
_entity_poly.type
_entity_poly.pdbx_seq_one_letter_code
_entity_poly.pdbx_strand_id
1 'polypeptide(L)'
;MDAQIGESSACATALMCGVKTNFETVGLDARGKFENCFSSFSSRVPSLIDWAQESGKATGIVTNTRITHATPAALYGHSPSRYWEDDSKVPPASRKSCKDLARQLIENDPGRNIN
;
A
#
# COMPACT_ATOMS: atom_id res chain seq x y z
N MET A 1 -7.61 -1.68 -14.20
CA MET A 1 -6.78 -0.62 -14.79
C MET A 1 -7.72 0.33 -15.49
N ASP A 2 -7.61 1.62 -15.19
CA ASP A 2 -8.70 2.59 -15.42
C ASP A 2 -8.25 3.97 -15.94
N ALA A 3 -6.95 4.23 -16.08
CA ALA A 3 -6.48 5.42 -16.82
C ALA A 3 -5.14 5.21 -17.54
N GLN A 4 -4.86 6.11 -18.49
CA GLN A 4 -3.74 6.01 -19.45
C GLN A 4 -2.43 6.61 -18.94
N ILE A 5 -2.51 7.65 -18.11
CA ILE A 5 -1.35 8.33 -17.53
C ILE A 5 -0.98 7.62 -16.22
N GLY A 6 0.30 7.43 -15.90
CA GLY A 6 0.69 6.82 -14.64
C GLY A 6 0.56 7.79 -13.47
N GLU A 7 -0.07 7.35 -12.38
CA GLU A 7 -0.14 8.07 -11.10
C GLU A 7 0.69 7.33 -10.05
N SER A 8 1.20 8.05 -9.03
CA SER A 8 2.32 7.55 -8.20
C SER A 8 2.03 6.22 -7.50
N SER A 9 0.81 5.99 -7.02
CA SER A 9 0.49 4.75 -6.30
C SER A 9 0.36 3.54 -7.23
N ALA A 10 -0.29 3.72 -8.38
CA ALA A 10 -0.43 2.68 -9.39
C ALA A 10 0.94 2.31 -10.00
N CYS A 11 1.79 3.31 -10.29
CA CYS A 11 3.15 3.09 -10.77
C CYS A 11 4.02 2.42 -9.70
N ALA A 12 3.95 2.85 -8.44
CA ALA A 12 4.72 2.25 -7.36
C ALA A 12 4.32 0.79 -7.12
N THR A 13 3.02 0.47 -7.12
CA THR A 13 2.54 -0.92 -7.03
C THR A 13 3.03 -1.77 -8.20
N ALA A 14 3.01 -1.22 -9.43
CA ALA A 14 3.55 -1.92 -10.59
C ALA A 14 5.07 -2.20 -10.47
N LEU A 15 5.85 -1.23 -10.02
CA LEU A 15 7.31 -1.35 -9.88
C LEU A 15 7.71 -2.25 -8.70
N MET A 16 7.01 -2.15 -7.57
CA MET A 16 7.41 -2.78 -6.31
C MET A 16 6.70 -4.11 -6.04
N CYS A 17 5.51 -4.33 -6.59
CA CYS A 17 4.73 -5.58 -6.43
C CYS A 17 4.62 -6.38 -7.75
N GLY A 18 5.07 -5.81 -8.88
CA GLY A 18 5.03 -6.48 -10.19
C GLY A 18 3.65 -6.57 -10.83
N VAL A 19 2.63 -5.90 -10.28
CA VAL A 19 1.23 -5.96 -10.74
C VAL A 19 0.69 -4.56 -11.03
N LYS A 20 0.16 -4.34 -12.23
CA LYS A 20 -0.56 -3.10 -12.56
C LYS A 20 -1.92 -3.07 -11.85
N THR A 21 -2.31 -1.90 -11.38
CA THR A 21 -3.52 -1.72 -10.57
C THR A 21 -4.36 -0.52 -11.00
N ASN A 22 -5.43 -0.24 -10.26
CA ASN A 22 -6.30 0.91 -10.46
C ASN A 22 -5.68 2.16 -9.83
N PHE A 23 -6.04 3.31 -10.37
CA PHE A 23 -5.62 4.62 -9.86
C PHE A 23 -5.88 4.78 -8.36
N GLU A 24 -4.98 5.51 -7.71
CA GLU A 24 -5.05 5.94 -6.32
C GLU A 24 -5.12 4.79 -5.28
N THR A 25 -4.95 3.54 -5.70
CA THR A 25 -4.80 2.37 -4.82
C THR A 25 -3.33 2.04 -4.57
N VAL A 26 -3.02 1.41 -3.42
CA VAL A 26 -1.66 1.08 -2.99
C VAL A 26 -1.59 -0.40 -2.65
N GLY A 27 -0.66 -1.15 -3.29
CA GLY A 27 -0.40 -2.55 -2.94
C GLY A 27 -1.58 -3.50 -3.18
N LEU A 28 -2.50 -3.14 -4.08
CA LEU A 28 -3.64 -3.96 -4.48
C LEU A 28 -3.54 -4.31 -5.96
N ASP A 29 -4.15 -5.40 -6.41
CA ASP A 29 -4.42 -5.66 -7.82
C ASP A 29 -5.68 -4.93 -8.32
N ALA A 30 -6.02 -5.12 -9.60
CA ALA A 30 -7.15 -4.46 -10.24
C ALA A 30 -8.55 -4.77 -9.65
N ARG A 31 -8.68 -5.72 -8.72
CA ARG A 31 -9.93 -5.98 -7.97
C ARG A 31 -10.12 -4.96 -6.84
N GLY A 32 -9.03 -4.37 -6.35
CA GLY A 32 -9.06 -3.26 -5.38
C GLY A 32 -9.69 -2.03 -6.02
N LYS A 33 -10.72 -1.47 -5.39
CA LYS A 33 -11.46 -0.30 -5.87
C LYS A 33 -11.17 0.90 -5.00
N PHE A 34 -10.97 2.05 -5.65
CA PHE A 34 -10.70 3.31 -4.97
C PHE A 34 -11.77 3.62 -3.90
N GLU A 35 -11.32 4.01 -2.71
CA GLU A 35 -12.11 4.29 -1.51
C GLU A 35 -13.02 3.16 -0.99
N ASN A 36 -12.93 1.95 -1.55
CA ASN A 36 -13.68 0.80 -1.07
C ASN A 36 -12.81 -0.06 -0.14
N CYS A 37 -12.91 0.19 1.16
CA CYS A 37 -12.24 -0.58 2.22
C CYS A 37 -12.32 -2.10 2.01
N PHE A 38 -13.51 -2.63 1.78
CA PHE A 38 -13.71 -4.07 1.73
C PHE A 38 -13.06 -4.74 0.51
N SER A 39 -12.94 -4.01 -0.61
CA SER A 39 -12.25 -4.52 -1.79
C SER A 39 -10.76 -4.78 -1.55
N SER A 40 -10.14 -4.11 -0.57
CA SER A 40 -8.72 -4.25 -0.26
C SER A 40 -8.36 -5.59 0.38
N PHE A 41 -9.31 -6.29 1.03
CA PHE A 41 -9.02 -7.53 1.74
C PHE A 41 -8.69 -8.70 0.82
N SER A 42 -9.30 -8.75 -0.37
CA SER A 42 -9.14 -9.85 -1.33
C SER A 42 -8.21 -9.52 -2.51
N SER A 43 -7.66 -8.29 -2.56
CA SER A 43 -6.87 -7.78 -3.68
C SER A 43 -5.41 -7.47 -3.33
N ARG A 44 -4.95 -7.77 -2.12
CA ARG A 44 -3.56 -7.49 -1.70
C ARG A 44 -2.56 -8.24 -2.58
N VAL A 45 -1.48 -7.55 -2.95
CA VAL A 45 -0.36 -8.13 -3.70
C VAL A 45 0.92 -7.98 -2.90
N PRO A 46 1.74 -9.04 -2.76
CA PRO A 46 3.01 -8.94 -2.05
C PRO A 46 3.96 -8.00 -2.79
N SER A 47 4.78 -7.30 -2.03
CA SER A 47 5.82 -6.39 -2.52
C SER A 47 7.19 -7.08 -2.54
N LEU A 48 8.18 -6.38 -3.12
CA LEU A 48 9.57 -6.82 -3.09
C LEU A 48 10.14 -6.95 -1.67
N ILE A 49 9.68 -6.13 -0.72
CA ILE A 49 10.12 -6.23 0.68
C ILE A 49 9.54 -7.48 1.33
N ASP A 50 8.29 -7.86 1.02
CA ASP A 50 7.71 -9.13 1.49
C ASP A 50 8.62 -10.30 1.10
N TRP A 51 8.98 -10.40 -0.18
CA TRP A 51 9.85 -11.47 -0.68
C TRP A 51 11.26 -11.44 -0.08
N ALA A 52 11.81 -10.25 0.15
CA ALA A 52 13.11 -10.10 0.78
C ALA A 52 13.09 -10.59 2.24
N GLN A 53 12.07 -10.20 3.00
CA GLN A 53 11.89 -10.65 4.39
C GLN A 53 11.60 -12.15 4.47
N GLU A 54 10.76 -12.71 3.60
CA GLU A 54 10.53 -14.16 3.46
C GLU A 54 11.83 -14.92 3.18
N SER A 55 12.77 -14.28 2.48
CA SER A 55 14.11 -14.81 2.20
C SER A 55 15.14 -14.55 3.31
N GLY A 56 14.72 -14.03 4.47
CA GLY A 56 15.59 -13.71 5.61
C GLY A 56 16.56 -12.55 5.37
N LYS A 57 16.25 -11.64 4.43
CA LYS A 57 17.10 -10.48 4.11
C LYS A 57 16.66 -9.25 4.91
N ALA A 58 17.63 -8.38 5.19
CA ALA A 58 17.35 -7.08 5.77
C ALA A 58 16.65 -6.15 4.75
N THR A 59 15.82 -5.24 5.23
CA THR A 59 14.98 -4.39 4.37
C THR A 59 14.84 -2.98 4.92
N GLY A 60 14.94 -1.98 4.03
CA GLY A 60 14.89 -0.57 4.40
C GLY A 60 14.17 0.28 3.35
N ILE A 61 13.52 1.36 3.79
CA ILE A 61 12.88 2.35 2.92
C ILE A 61 13.44 3.73 3.25
N VAL A 62 13.97 4.43 2.25
CA VAL A 62 14.46 5.81 2.38
C VAL A 62 13.71 6.69 1.38
N THR A 63 13.21 7.83 1.85
CA THR A 63 12.47 8.78 1.02
C THR A 63 12.64 10.20 1.55
N ASN A 64 12.43 11.19 0.68
CA ASN A 64 12.30 12.61 1.05
C ASN A 64 10.82 13.04 1.20
N THR A 65 9.88 12.13 0.98
CA THR A 65 8.44 12.34 1.20
C THR A 65 8.03 11.83 2.59
N ARG A 66 6.75 11.94 2.94
CA ARG A 66 6.22 11.21 4.10
C ARG A 66 6.41 9.71 3.87
N ILE A 67 6.78 8.94 4.89
CA ILE A 67 6.94 7.48 4.75
C ILE A 67 5.61 6.78 4.38
N THR A 68 4.48 7.42 4.68
CA THR A 68 3.11 7.02 4.34
C THR A 68 2.67 7.46 2.94
N HIS A 69 3.49 8.23 2.21
CA HIS A 69 3.19 8.63 0.84
C HIS A 69 3.07 7.40 -0.06
N ALA A 70 2.32 7.49 -1.15
CA ALA A 70 2.02 6.39 -2.06
C ALA A 70 3.24 5.54 -2.47
N THR A 71 4.35 6.21 -2.82
CA THR A 71 5.55 5.53 -3.33
C THR A 71 6.23 4.64 -2.29
N PRO A 72 6.62 5.12 -1.09
CA PRO A 72 7.14 4.23 -0.04
C PRO A 72 6.07 3.26 0.47
N ALA A 73 4.81 3.68 0.56
CA ALA A 73 3.72 2.85 1.06
C ALA A 73 3.47 1.59 0.22
N ALA A 74 3.74 1.60 -1.09
CA ALA A 74 3.59 0.41 -1.94
C ALA A 74 4.52 -0.76 -1.54
N LEU A 75 5.57 -0.51 -0.75
CA LEU A 75 6.48 -1.55 -0.27
C LEU A 75 6.01 -2.25 1.01
N TYR A 76 4.93 -1.79 1.65
CA TYR A 76 4.48 -2.38 2.91
C TYR A 76 2.96 -2.32 3.14
N GLY A 77 2.26 -1.44 2.45
CA GLY A 77 0.86 -1.11 2.71
C GLY A 77 -0.07 -1.63 1.62
N HIS A 78 -1.28 -1.99 2.05
CA HIS A 78 -2.38 -2.38 1.17
C HIS A 78 -3.58 -1.50 1.49
N SER A 79 -3.87 -0.52 0.63
CA SER A 79 -4.92 0.47 0.86
C SER A 79 -5.75 0.72 -0.40
N PRO A 80 -7.09 0.83 -0.28
CA PRO A 80 -7.94 1.24 -1.40
C PRO A 80 -7.80 2.74 -1.71
N SER A 81 -7.05 3.50 -0.90
CA SER A 81 -6.79 4.92 -1.16
C SER A 81 -5.40 5.31 -0.67
N ARG A 82 -4.60 5.90 -1.56
CA ARG A 82 -3.29 6.46 -1.25
C ARG A 82 -3.34 7.62 -0.26
N TYR A 83 -4.52 8.21 -0.05
CA TYR A 83 -4.72 9.33 0.85
C TYR A 83 -4.95 8.89 2.30
N TRP A 84 -5.20 7.61 2.54
CA TRP A 84 -5.41 7.04 3.88
C TRP A 84 -4.07 6.87 4.61
N GLU A 85 -3.29 7.95 4.68
CA GLU A 85 -1.96 8.00 5.29
C GLU A 85 -2.04 7.84 6.82
N ASP A 86 -3.07 8.43 7.43
CA ASP A 86 -3.37 8.39 8.86
C ASP A 86 -4.88 8.20 9.11
N ASP A 87 -5.26 7.94 10.36
CA ASP A 87 -6.64 7.62 10.75
C ASP A 87 -7.64 8.75 10.46
N SER A 88 -7.20 10.01 10.49
CA SER A 88 -8.04 11.17 10.18
C SER A 88 -8.48 11.17 8.71
N LYS A 89 -7.67 10.60 7.82
CA LYS A 89 -7.92 10.51 6.38
C LYS A 89 -8.78 9.31 5.98
N VAL A 90 -8.89 8.31 6.84
CA VAL A 90 -9.80 7.19 6.61
C VAL A 90 -11.24 7.65 6.90
N PRO A 91 -12.23 7.38 6.02
CA PRO A 91 -13.63 7.68 6.28
C PRO A 91 -14.12 7.05 7.59
N PRO A 92 -14.94 7.74 8.42
CA PRO A 92 -15.39 7.20 9.71
C PRO A 92 -16.02 5.81 9.64
N ALA A 93 -16.77 5.52 8.56
CA ALA A 93 -17.39 4.22 8.33
C ALA A 93 -16.37 3.08 8.09
N SER A 94 -15.17 3.41 7.60
CA SER A 94 -14.11 2.44 7.28
C SER A 94 -13.02 2.34 8.36
N ARG A 95 -12.86 3.33 9.26
CA ARG A 95 -11.80 3.37 10.29
C ARG A 95 -11.72 2.13 11.19
N LYS A 96 -12.85 1.47 11.43
CA LYS A 96 -12.90 0.25 12.26
C LYS A 96 -12.39 -0.99 11.52
N SER A 97 -12.49 -1.00 10.20
CA SER A 97 -12.21 -2.19 9.37
C SER A 97 -10.89 -2.06 8.63
N CYS A 98 -10.57 -0.88 8.10
CA CYS A 98 -9.34 -0.60 7.38
C CYS A 98 -8.37 0.21 8.22
N LYS A 99 -7.12 -0.27 8.31
CA LYS A 99 -6.00 0.45 8.89
C LYS A 99 -5.47 1.46 7.88
N ASP A 100 -5.16 2.66 8.35
CA ASP A 100 -4.37 3.66 7.61
C ASP A 100 -2.92 3.16 7.39
N LEU A 101 -2.22 3.80 6.46
CA LEU A 101 -0.87 3.41 6.06
C LEU A 101 0.15 3.58 7.20
N ALA A 102 -0.03 4.53 8.12
CA ALA A 102 0.85 4.65 9.29
C ALA A 102 0.73 3.41 10.19
N ARG A 103 -0.50 2.99 10.50
CA ARG A 103 -0.74 1.77 11.29
C ARG A 103 -0.26 0.51 10.58
N GLN A 104 -0.42 0.42 9.26
CA GLN A 104 0.10 -0.72 8.51
C GLN A 104 1.63 -0.80 8.57
N LEU A 105 2.34 0.34 8.56
CA LEU A 105 3.80 0.38 8.68
C LEU A 105 4.29 -0.21 10.00
N ILE A 106 3.63 0.07 11.11
CA ILE A 106 4.12 -0.33 12.44
C ILE A 106 3.47 -1.60 13.00
N GLU A 107 2.26 -1.97 12.53
CA GLU A 107 1.51 -3.10 13.08
C GLU A 107 1.50 -4.34 12.19
N ASN A 108 1.67 -4.20 10.86
CA ASN A 108 1.54 -5.30 9.92
C ASN A 108 2.89 -5.70 9.32
N ASP A 109 2.98 -6.95 8.86
CA ASP A 109 4.03 -7.35 7.93
C ASP A 109 3.72 -6.79 6.53
N PRO A 110 4.74 -6.37 5.76
CA PRO A 110 6.16 -6.44 6.11
C PRO A 110 6.69 -5.22 6.88
N GLY A 111 5.88 -4.16 7.05
CA GLY A 111 6.31 -2.87 7.59
C GLY A 111 6.98 -2.95 8.96
N ARG A 112 6.42 -3.72 9.88
CA ARG A 112 6.92 -3.80 11.27
C ARG A 112 8.30 -4.46 11.40
N ASN A 113 8.76 -5.17 10.37
CA ASN A 113 10.04 -5.89 10.36
C ASN A 113 11.12 -5.21 9.49
N ILE A 114 10.88 -4.00 9.01
CA ILE A 114 11.90 -3.21 8.31
C ILE A 114 13.08 -2.96 9.27
N ASN A 115 14.30 -3.34 8.87
CA ASN A 115 15.50 -3.40 9.72
C ASN A 115 16.82 -3.10 8.97
#